data_AF-A0A813ZXU1-F1
#
_entry.id   AF-A0A813ZXU1-F1
#
_cell.length_a   1.000
_cell.length_b   1.000
_cell.length_c   1.000
_cell.angle_alpha   90.00
_cell.angle_beta   90.00
_cell.angle_gamma   90.00
#
_symmetry.space_group_name_H-M   'P 1'
#
loop_
_entity.id
_entity.type
_entity.pdbx_description
1 polymer ?
#
loop_
_entity_poly.entity_id
_entity_poly.type
_entity_poly.pdbx_seq_one_letter_code
_entity_poly.pdbx_strand_id
1 'polypeptide(L)'
;MNKLDYTYVNEQAISTSLICPICLDVLQEPHTHITCDSAFCRSCLLKLADPICPICRWHWNELVHIDYNMYLPKANRLIRNMLDELQVECTHCKTIRRRGQFEHDCQPMTISLPEKVNDWENVQMLFSMLMIFICISLLYSYRHVVFERTLDQHHRTLVYGNGIDIDSYLFEKIYYLIVKVIEYSVAVFLFNLFLWFSILFYGDRLTSRTTNQFLRQVLEVSIIVNLITYSIYY
;
A
#
# COMPACT_ATOMS: atom_id res chain seq x y z
N MET A 1 3.36 14.57 -23.37
CA MET A 1 2.22 14.20 -22.50
C MET A 1 1.31 13.32 -23.33
N ASN A 2 1.00 12.11 -22.84
CA ASN A 2 0.04 11.23 -23.53
C ASN A 2 -1.29 11.95 -23.64
N LYS A 3 -1.86 11.95 -24.85
CA LYS A 3 -3.21 12.48 -25.08
C LYS A 3 -4.16 11.60 -24.25
N LEU A 4 -4.80 12.19 -23.25
CA LEU A 4 -5.76 11.50 -22.41
C LEU A 4 -7.00 11.20 -23.25
N ASP A 5 -7.34 9.93 -23.41
CA ASP A 5 -8.56 9.50 -24.13
C ASP A 5 -9.77 9.58 -23.17
N TYR A 6 -10.71 10.45 -23.49
CA TYR A 6 -11.98 10.61 -22.78
C TYR A 6 -13.12 10.93 -23.74
N THR A 7 -14.34 10.64 -23.31
CA THR A 7 -15.59 10.94 -24.03
C THR A 7 -16.45 11.88 -23.18
N TYR A 8 -17.17 12.81 -23.80
CA TYR A 8 -18.07 13.69 -23.06
C TYR A 8 -19.35 12.93 -22.69
N VAL A 9 -19.78 13.02 -21.43
CA VAL A 9 -20.95 12.26 -20.94
C VAL A 9 -22.24 12.72 -21.63
N ASN A 10 -22.38 14.03 -21.85
CA ASN A 10 -23.58 14.65 -22.40
C ASN A 10 -23.21 15.62 -23.53
N GLU A 11 -22.79 15.10 -24.69
CA GLU A 11 -22.41 15.92 -25.85
C GLU A 11 -23.52 16.90 -26.29
N GLN A 12 -24.78 16.47 -26.24
CA GLN A 12 -25.93 17.27 -26.64
C GLN A 12 -26.22 18.45 -25.69
N ALA A 13 -25.73 18.38 -24.45
CA ALA A 13 -25.92 19.44 -23.46
C ALA A 13 -24.83 20.52 -23.53
N ILE A 14 -23.80 20.32 -24.35
CA ILE A 14 -22.69 21.27 -24.48
C ILE A 14 -23.19 22.52 -25.21
N SER A 15 -23.00 23.68 -24.60
CA SER A 15 -23.35 24.96 -25.23
C SER A 15 -22.60 25.15 -26.54
N THR A 16 -23.30 25.62 -27.57
CA THR A 16 -22.70 25.96 -28.88
C THR A 16 -21.59 27.01 -28.77
N SER A 17 -21.60 27.84 -27.72
CA SER A 17 -20.53 28.80 -27.42
C SER A 17 -19.20 28.16 -27.05
N LEU A 18 -19.19 26.88 -26.68
CA LEU A 18 -18.01 26.08 -26.34
C LEU A 18 -17.50 25.22 -27.50
N ILE A 19 -18.14 25.33 -28.67
CA ILE A 19 -17.80 24.57 -29.88
C ILE A 19 -16.98 25.46 -30.80
N CYS A 20 -15.87 24.93 -31.30
CA CYS A 20 -15.01 25.60 -32.26
C CYS A 20 -15.69 25.69 -33.63
N PRO A 21 -15.85 26.88 -34.22
CA PRO A 21 -16.46 27.04 -35.54
C PRO A 21 -15.67 26.41 -36.71
N ILE A 22 -14.39 26.09 -36.50
CA ILE A 22 -13.50 25.55 -37.54
C ILE A 22 -13.54 24.02 -37.56
N CYS A 23 -13.38 23.37 -36.39
CA CYS A 23 -13.37 21.91 -36.30
C CYS A 23 -14.70 21.30 -35.87
N LEU A 24 -15.69 22.13 -35.52
CA LEU A 24 -17.02 21.72 -35.05
C LEU A 24 -16.99 20.78 -33.84
N ASP A 25 -15.95 20.91 -33.01
CA ASP A 25 -15.71 20.10 -31.81
C ASP A 25 -15.49 21.03 -30.60
N VAL A 26 -15.57 20.49 -29.39
CA VAL A 26 -15.37 21.22 -28.14
C VAL A 26 -13.99 21.89 -28.12
N LEU A 27 -13.95 23.14 -27.70
CA LEU A 27 -12.73 23.95 -27.71
C LEU A 27 -11.56 23.28 -26.95
N GLN A 28 -10.41 23.15 -27.62
CA GLN A 28 -9.13 22.71 -27.07
C GLN A 28 -8.14 23.86 -27.10
N GLU A 29 -7.58 24.22 -25.94
CA GLU A 29 -6.73 25.40 -25.77
C GLU A 29 -7.37 26.66 -26.40
N PRO A 30 -8.53 27.10 -25.90
CA PRO A 30 -9.33 28.14 -26.55
C PRO A 30 -8.58 29.47 -26.60
N HIS A 31 -8.66 30.13 -27.75
CA HIS A 31 -8.16 31.49 -28.01
C HIS A 31 -9.31 32.33 -28.56
N THR A 32 -9.45 33.56 -28.09
CA THR A 32 -10.57 34.45 -28.43
C THR A 32 -10.12 35.58 -29.33
N HIS A 33 -10.92 35.88 -30.35
CA HIS A 33 -10.70 37.05 -31.18
C HIS A 33 -11.10 38.32 -30.43
N ILE A 34 -10.23 39.33 -30.41
CA ILE A 34 -10.39 40.54 -29.58
C ILE A 34 -11.63 41.36 -29.99
N THR A 35 -12.02 41.34 -31.27
CA THR A 35 -13.07 42.25 -31.74
C THR A 35 -14.46 41.64 -31.81
N CYS A 36 -14.56 40.33 -32.04
CA CYS A 36 -15.85 39.66 -32.16
C CYS A 36 -16.07 38.62 -31.05
N ASP A 37 -15.15 38.52 -30.10
CA ASP A 37 -15.17 37.61 -28.95
C ASP A 37 -15.39 36.12 -29.27
N SER A 38 -15.28 35.75 -30.55
CA SER A 38 -15.42 34.36 -30.97
C SER A 38 -14.20 33.54 -30.55
N ALA A 39 -14.45 32.32 -30.07
CA ALA A 39 -13.44 31.41 -29.56
C ALA A 39 -13.12 30.30 -30.56
N PHE A 40 -11.84 29.94 -30.66
CA PHE A 40 -11.33 28.89 -31.53
C PHE A 40 -10.27 28.06 -30.83
N CYS A 41 -10.04 26.83 -31.29
CA CYS A 41 -8.90 26.04 -30.83
C CYS A 41 -7.58 26.63 -31.35
N ARG A 42 -6.53 26.64 -30.52
CA ARG A 42 -5.18 27.06 -30.95
C ARG A 42 -4.73 26.34 -32.22
N SER A 43 -4.88 25.01 -32.25
CA SER A 43 -4.51 24.18 -33.40
C SER A 43 -5.31 24.50 -34.67
N CYS A 44 -6.54 25.00 -34.53
CA CYS A 44 -7.36 25.40 -35.68
C CYS A 44 -6.92 26.76 -36.23
N LEU A 45 -6.59 27.71 -35.36
CA LEU A 45 -6.10 29.03 -35.77
C LEU A 45 -4.73 28.94 -36.46
N LEU A 46 -3.84 28.05 -35.99
CA LEU A 46 -2.52 27.83 -36.60
C LEU A 46 -2.59 27.14 -37.98
N LYS A 47 -3.71 26.52 -38.33
CA LYS A 47 -3.93 25.91 -39.65
C LYS A 47 -4.50 26.87 -40.68
N LEU A 48 -4.96 28.05 -40.27
CA LEU A 48 -5.44 29.06 -41.20
C LEU A 48 -4.27 29.59 -42.02
N ALA A 49 -4.44 29.63 -43.34
CA ALA A 49 -3.42 30.18 -44.25
C ALA A 49 -3.22 31.69 -44.02
N ASP A 50 -4.32 32.40 -43.75
CA ASP A 50 -4.33 33.82 -43.50
C ASP A 50 -4.72 34.12 -42.05
N PRO A 51 -4.12 35.14 -41.39
CA PRO A 51 -4.49 35.58 -40.06
C PRO A 51 -5.76 36.43 -40.12
N ILE A 52 -6.85 35.84 -40.59
CA ILE A 52 -8.18 36.44 -40.70
C ILE A 52 -9.16 35.61 -39.89
N CYS A 53 -10.00 36.27 -39.07
CA CYS A 53 -11.05 35.60 -38.33
C CYS A 53 -12.12 35.03 -39.29
N PRO A 54 -12.44 33.73 -39.25
CA PRO A 54 -13.43 33.12 -40.16
C PRO A 54 -14.87 33.60 -39.91
N ILE A 55 -15.15 34.21 -38.74
CA ILE A 55 -16.48 34.72 -38.39
C ILE A 55 -16.65 36.18 -38.81
N CYS A 56 -15.77 37.08 -38.35
CA CYS A 56 -15.92 38.52 -38.59
C CYS A 56 -15.08 39.05 -39.75
N ARG A 57 -14.19 38.22 -40.32
CA ARG A 57 -13.26 38.56 -41.41
C ARG A 57 -12.28 39.69 -41.12
N TRP A 58 -12.12 40.10 -39.86
CA TRP A 58 -11.08 41.04 -39.46
C TRP A 58 -9.74 40.33 -39.23
N HIS A 59 -8.65 41.08 -39.43
CA HIS A 59 -7.30 40.58 -39.22
C HIS A 59 -6.95 40.52 -37.74
N TRP A 60 -6.23 39.47 -37.34
CA TRP A 60 -5.72 39.32 -35.98
C TRP A 60 -4.61 40.33 -35.65
N ASN A 61 -3.92 40.84 -36.66
CA ASN A 61 -2.72 41.68 -36.52
C ASN A 61 -3.02 43.19 -36.54
N GLU A 62 -4.24 43.60 -36.88
CA GLU A 62 -4.55 45.04 -37.06
C GLU A 62 -4.64 45.81 -35.74
N LEU A 63 -4.85 45.13 -34.61
CA LEU A 63 -5.01 45.79 -33.30
C LEU A 63 -3.79 45.68 -32.41
N VAL A 64 -2.90 44.73 -32.66
CA VAL A 64 -1.67 44.55 -31.90
C VAL A 64 -0.60 44.00 -32.82
N HIS A 65 0.56 44.65 -32.88
CA HIS A 65 1.77 44.16 -33.57
C HIS A 65 2.32 42.92 -32.85
N ILE A 66 1.57 41.83 -32.95
CA ILE A 66 1.90 40.55 -32.36
C ILE A 66 2.24 39.63 -33.51
N ASP A 67 3.37 38.94 -33.39
CA ASP A 67 3.63 37.75 -34.20
C ASP A 67 2.49 36.76 -33.97
N TYR A 68 1.58 36.63 -34.95
CA TYR A 68 0.35 35.83 -34.90
C TYR A 68 0.56 34.43 -34.28
N ASN A 69 1.71 33.82 -34.55
CA ASN A 69 2.08 32.50 -34.03
C ASN A 69 2.55 32.47 -32.57
N MET A 70 2.99 33.61 -32.02
CA MET A 70 3.64 33.69 -30.72
C MET A 70 2.73 34.20 -29.59
N TYR A 71 1.78 35.11 -29.86
CA TYR A 71 0.89 35.64 -28.80
C TYR A 71 -0.59 35.72 -29.18
N LEU A 72 -1.17 34.61 -29.61
CA LEU A 72 -2.62 34.49 -29.65
C LEU A 72 -3.21 34.70 -28.24
N PRO A 73 -4.14 35.65 -28.05
CA PRO A 73 -4.75 35.89 -26.76
C PRO A 73 -5.54 34.65 -26.32
N LYS A 74 -5.19 34.13 -25.14
CA LYS A 74 -5.93 33.03 -24.52
C LYS A 74 -7.35 33.47 -24.25
N ALA A 75 -8.30 32.52 -24.37
CA ALA A 75 -9.68 32.81 -24.08
C ALA A 75 -9.88 33.36 -22.66
N ASN A 76 -10.93 34.17 -22.52
CA ASN A 76 -11.37 34.67 -21.23
C ASN A 76 -11.52 33.52 -20.22
N ARG A 77 -11.18 33.79 -18.96
CA ARG A 77 -11.30 32.86 -17.84
C ARG A 77 -12.68 32.21 -17.78
N LEU A 78 -13.74 32.95 -18.11
CA LEU A 78 -15.11 32.43 -18.12
C LEU A 78 -15.27 31.23 -19.07
N ILE A 79 -14.77 31.31 -20.30
CA ILE A 79 -14.83 30.19 -21.27
C ILE A 79 -14.04 28.99 -20.76
N ARG A 80 -12.85 29.21 -20.19
CA ARG A 80 -12.04 28.13 -19.61
C ARG A 80 -12.75 27.45 -18.44
N ASN A 81 -13.32 28.22 -17.52
CA ASN A 81 -14.10 27.67 -16.41
C ASN A 81 -15.29 26.84 -16.90
N MET A 82 -16.04 27.34 -17.90
CA MET A 82 -17.16 26.59 -18.49
C MET A 82 -16.71 25.28 -19.15
N LEU A 83 -15.55 25.27 -19.82
CA LEU A 83 -14.97 24.03 -20.36
C LEU A 83 -14.54 23.07 -19.25
N ASP A 84 -13.93 23.59 -18.18
CA ASP A 84 -13.45 22.80 -17.06
C ASP A 84 -14.58 22.12 -16.27
N GLU A 85 -15.77 22.72 -16.27
CA GLU A 85 -16.99 22.18 -15.64
C GLU A 85 -17.63 21.02 -16.42
N LEU A 86 -17.29 20.85 -17.71
CA LEU A 86 -17.85 19.77 -18.52
C LEU A 86 -17.51 18.40 -17.93
N GLN A 87 -18.51 17.51 -17.91
CA GLN A 87 -18.34 16.14 -17.45
C GLN A 87 -17.78 15.26 -18.57
N VAL A 88 -16.69 14.59 -18.26
CA VAL A 88 -15.99 13.65 -19.14
C VAL A 88 -15.90 12.30 -18.45
N GLU A 89 -16.02 11.26 -19.26
CA GLU A 89 -15.87 9.87 -18.88
C GLU A 89 -14.54 9.36 -19.43
N CYS A 90 -13.73 8.73 -18.58
CA CYS A 90 -12.53 8.07 -19.04
C CYS A 90 -12.87 6.83 -19.89
N THR A 91 -12.25 6.70 -21.06
CA THR A 91 -12.42 5.53 -21.92
C THR A 91 -11.93 4.23 -21.27
N HIS A 92 -10.96 4.32 -20.35
CA HIS A 92 -10.33 3.17 -19.71
C HIS A 92 -11.01 2.71 -18.41
N CYS A 93 -11.24 3.62 -17.45
CA CYS A 93 -11.81 3.26 -16.15
C CYS A 93 -13.29 3.59 -15.97
N LYS A 94 -13.93 4.22 -16.98
CA LYS A 94 -15.35 4.60 -16.95
C LYS A 94 -15.74 5.55 -15.81
N THR A 95 -14.75 6.16 -15.15
CA THR A 95 -15.00 7.14 -14.09
C THR A 95 -15.37 8.48 -14.72
N ILE A 96 -16.46 9.07 -14.23
CA ILE A 96 -16.95 10.39 -14.65
C ILE A 96 -16.33 11.47 -13.76
N ARG A 97 -15.72 12.49 -14.36
CA ARG A 97 -15.14 13.64 -13.66
C ARG A 97 -15.33 14.93 -14.45
N ARG A 98 -14.97 16.06 -13.84
CA ARG A 98 -14.87 17.36 -14.50
C ARG A 98 -13.62 17.39 -15.38
N ARG A 99 -13.72 17.96 -16.59
CA ARG A 99 -12.62 18.09 -17.54
C ARG A 99 -11.40 18.78 -16.93
N GLY A 100 -11.60 19.86 -16.16
CA GLY A 100 -10.50 20.60 -15.53
C GLY A 100 -9.77 19.81 -14.44
N GLN A 101 -10.34 18.70 -13.96
CA GLN A 101 -9.76 17.81 -12.95
C GLN A 101 -9.37 16.44 -13.55
N PHE A 102 -9.23 16.36 -14.88
CA PHE A 102 -9.04 15.08 -15.57
C PHE A 102 -7.61 14.52 -15.50
N GLU A 103 -6.71 15.16 -14.75
CA GLU A 103 -5.43 14.58 -14.36
C GLU A 103 -5.69 13.44 -13.36
N HIS A 104 -5.82 12.22 -13.88
CA HIS A 104 -5.82 11.02 -13.06
C HIS A 104 -4.89 9.99 -13.68
N ASP A 105 -4.16 9.29 -12.83
CA ASP A 105 -3.35 8.14 -13.20
C ASP A 105 -4.28 6.98 -13.53
N CYS A 106 -4.93 7.07 -14.69
CA CYS A 106 -5.65 5.95 -15.25
C CYS A 106 -4.60 4.94 -15.69
N GLN A 107 -4.26 4.02 -14.80
CA GLN A 107 -3.68 2.78 -15.25
C GLN A 107 -4.71 2.16 -16.21
N PRO A 108 -4.33 1.81 -17.45
CA PRO A 108 -5.24 1.04 -18.30
C PRO A 108 -5.71 -0.13 -17.45
N MET A 109 -7.01 -0.46 -17.50
CA MET A 109 -7.46 -1.79 -17.11
C MET A 109 -6.84 -2.78 -18.10
N THR A 110 -5.52 -3.00 -18.02
CA THR A 110 -5.04 -4.35 -18.16
C THR A 110 -5.86 -5.11 -17.14
N ILE A 111 -6.73 -5.99 -17.63
CA ILE A 111 -7.15 -7.16 -16.88
C ILE A 111 -5.84 -7.92 -16.62
N SER A 112 -4.99 -7.40 -15.75
CA SER A 112 -4.13 -8.22 -14.95
C SER A 112 -5.14 -8.98 -14.11
N LEU A 113 -5.47 -10.20 -14.56
CA LEU A 113 -5.74 -11.30 -13.64
C LEU A 113 -4.87 -11.04 -12.41
N PRO A 114 -5.46 -10.93 -11.20
CA PRO A 114 -4.74 -10.50 -10.02
C PRO A 114 -3.42 -11.24 -10.05
N GLU A 115 -2.35 -10.48 -10.30
CA GLU A 115 -1.02 -11.06 -10.34
C GLU A 115 -0.94 -11.72 -8.97
N LYS A 116 -0.93 -13.05 -8.99
CA LYS A 116 -1.14 -13.87 -7.81
C LYS A 116 0.09 -13.59 -6.98
N VAL A 117 0.05 -12.51 -6.19
CA VAL A 117 1.09 -12.14 -5.24
C VAL A 117 1.33 -13.42 -4.51
N ASN A 118 2.54 -13.95 -4.69
CA ASN A 118 2.82 -15.34 -4.41
C ASN A 118 2.82 -15.48 -2.88
N ASP A 119 1.62 -15.59 -2.29
CA ASP A 119 1.38 -15.67 -0.86
C ASP A 119 2.16 -16.83 -0.23
N TRP A 120 2.56 -17.78 -1.08
CA TRP A 120 3.48 -18.87 -0.79
C TRP A 120 4.81 -18.41 -0.18
N GLU A 121 5.38 -17.26 -0.55
CA GLU A 121 6.62 -16.78 0.07
C GLU A 121 6.40 -16.35 1.53
N ASN A 122 5.26 -15.71 1.81
CA ASN A 122 4.89 -15.32 3.17
C ASN A 122 4.52 -16.55 4.02
N VAL A 123 3.83 -17.53 3.42
CA VAL A 123 3.48 -18.81 4.08
C VAL A 123 4.73 -19.65 4.35
N GLN A 124 5.69 -19.69 3.43
CA GLN A 124 6.95 -20.41 3.58
C GLN A 124 7.80 -19.82 4.71
N MET A 125 7.83 -18.49 4.85
CA MET A 125 8.55 -17.84 5.94
C MET A 125 7.88 -18.06 7.31
N LEU A 126 6.54 -18.02 7.38
CA LEU A 126 5.81 -18.36 8.61
C LEU A 126 6.01 -19.83 9.00
N PHE A 127 6.00 -20.73 8.02
CA PHE A 127 6.23 -22.16 8.25
C PHE A 127 7.65 -22.44 8.74
N SER A 128 8.67 -21.81 8.16
CA SER A 128 10.06 -21.98 8.60
C SER A 128 10.26 -21.50 10.03
N MET A 129 9.65 -20.36 10.39
CA MET A 129 9.71 -19.83 11.76
C MET A 129 9.01 -20.75 12.77
N LEU A 130 7.85 -21.29 12.43
CA LEU A 130 7.12 -22.22 13.30
C LEU A 130 7.88 -23.54 13.49
N MET A 131 8.53 -24.04 12.43
CA MET A 131 9.38 -25.23 12.51
C MET A 131 10.62 -25.00 13.40
N ILE A 132 11.26 -23.83 13.32
CA ILE A 132 12.38 -23.48 14.22
C ILE A 132 11.90 -23.47 15.68
N PHE A 133 10.74 -22.88 15.95
CA PHE A 133 10.18 -22.84 17.30
C PHE A 133 9.86 -24.24 17.85
N ILE A 134 9.27 -25.13 17.03
CA ILE A 134 9.02 -26.53 17.40
C ILE A 134 10.34 -27.26 17.67
N CYS A 135 11.35 -27.09 16.82
CA CYS A 135 12.67 -27.72 17.02
C CYS A 135 13.33 -27.28 18.33
N ILE A 136 13.30 -25.98 18.64
CA ILE A 136 13.84 -25.45 19.91
C ILE A 136 13.09 -26.06 21.10
N SER A 137 11.75 -26.13 21.02
CA SER A 137 10.91 -26.71 22.07
C SER A 137 11.14 -28.22 22.26
N LEU A 138 11.34 -28.96 21.17
CA LEU A 138 11.66 -30.39 21.21
C LEU A 138 13.05 -30.63 21.78
N LEU A 139 14.06 -29.84 21.40
CA LEU A 139 15.40 -29.93 21.99
C LEU A 139 15.38 -29.62 23.49
N TYR A 140 14.59 -28.63 23.91
CA TYR A 140 14.40 -28.30 25.31
C TYR A 140 13.76 -29.45 26.10
N SER A 141 12.66 -30.00 25.60
CA SER A 141 11.97 -31.12 26.25
C SER A 141 12.79 -32.42 26.24
N TYR A 142 13.51 -32.71 25.16
CA TYR A 142 14.43 -33.83 25.09
C TYR A 142 15.53 -33.71 26.15
N ARG A 143 16.16 -32.53 26.24
CA ARG A 143 17.17 -32.27 27.26
C ARG A 143 16.56 -32.46 28.65
N HIS A 144 15.38 -31.90 28.93
CA HIS A 144 14.71 -32.05 30.21
C HIS A 144 14.48 -33.53 30.59
N VAL A 145 13.90 -34.33 29.68
CA VAL A 145 13.58 -35.74 29.95
C VAL A 145 14.84 -36.59 30.12
N VAL A 146 15.85 -36.40 29.28
CA VAL A 146 17.08 -37.19 29.34
C VAL A 146 17.92 -36.83 30.56
N PHE A 147 18.06 -35.54 30.88
CA PHE A 147 18.86 -35.11 32.03
C PHE A 147 18.17 -35.42 33.36
N GLU A 148 16.85 -35.23 33.47
CA GLU A 148 16.15 -35.57 34.72
C GLU A 148 16.17 -37.06 35.00
N ARG A 149 15.93 -37.92 34.00
CA ARG A 149 15.94 -39.37 34.22
C ARG A 149 17.32 -39.90 34.61
N THR A 150 18.39 -39.33 34.06
CA THR A 150 19.76 -39.77 34.35
C THR A 150 20.23 -39.30 35.73
N LEU A 151 19.90 -38.08 36.15
CA LEU A 151 20.21 -37.60 37.51
C LEU A 151 19.48 -38.44 38.58
N ASP A 152 18.19 -38.72 38.38
CA ASP A 152 17.37 -39.41 39.38
C ASP A 152 17.83 -40.87 39.61
N GLN A 153 18.34 -41.52 38.56
CA GLN A 153 18.89 -42.89 38.67
C GLN A 153 20.24 -42.93 39.39
N HIS A 154 21.15 -41.96 39.14
CA HIS A 154 22.46 -41.92 39.79
C HIS A 154 22.38 -41.49 41.27
N HIS A 155 21.48 -40.57 41.62
CA HIS A 155 21.34 -40.12 43.01
C HIS A 155 20.72 -41.17 43.93
N ARG A 156 19.78 -42.00 43.45
CA ARG A 156 19.21 -43.10 44.27
C ARG A 156 20.25 -44.14 44.67
N THR A 157 21.26 -44.39 43.83
CA THR A 157 22.33 -45.33 44.16
C THR A 157 23.34 -44.79 45.18
N LEU A 158 23.54 -43.47 45.25
CA LEU A 158 24.51 -42.83 46.16
C LEU A 158 23.97 -42.65 47.59
N VAL A 159 22.69 -42.30 47.74
CA VAL A 159 22.07 -42.03 49.06
C VAL A 159 21.92 -43.28 49.94
N TYR A 160 21.77 -44.47 49.35
CA TYR A 160 21.64 -45.72 50.10
C TYR A 160 22.98 -46.38 50.46
N GLY A 161 24.10 -45.92 49.90
CA GLY A 161 25.40 -46.59 50.03
C GLY A 161 26.37 -45.93 51.03
N ASN A 162 26.43 -44.60 51.06
CA ASN A 162 27.37 -43.86 51.89
C ASN A 162 26.63 -42.68 52.55
N GLY A 163 26.77 -42.51 53.87
CA GLY A 163 26.17 -41.38 54.59
C GLY A 163 26.67 -40.06 54.02
N ILE A 164 25.85 -39.41 53.19
CA ILE A 164 26.17 -38.14 52.53
C ILE A 164 25.77 -36.99 53.46
N ASP A 165 26.63 -35.97 53.48
CA ASP A 165 26.43 -34.71 54.19
C ASP A 165 25.23 -33.94 53.60
N ILE A 166 24.26 -33.62 54.46
CA ILE A 166 22.96 -33.04 54.08
C ILE A 166 23.15 -31.69 53.38
N ASP A 167 24.17 -30.93 53.77
CA ASP A 167 24.45 -29.60 53.24
C ASP A 167 24.91 -29.64 51.78
N SER A 168 25.70 -30.66 51.39
CA SER A 168 26.14 -30.84 50.00
C SER A 168 24.95 -31.21 49.10
N TYR A 169 24.02 -32.02 49.60
CA TYR A 169 22.81 -32.39 48.86
C TYR A 169 21.88 -31.18 48.66
N LEU A 170 21.69 -30.38 49.71
CA LEU A 170 20.86 -29.18 49.65
C LEU A 170 21.44 -28.17 48.65
N PHE A 171 22.76 -27.98 48.67
CA PHE A 171 23.45 -27.08 47.75
C PHE A 171 23.27 -27.51 46.28
N GLU A 172 23.42 -28.80 45.98
CA GLU A 172 23.23 -29.33 44.62
C GLU A 172 21.79 -29.17 44.14
N LYS A 173 20.80 -29.42 45.01
CA LYS A 173 19.38 -29.19 44.72
C LYS A 173 19.07 -27.71 44.45
N ILE A 174 19.61 -26.81 45.27
CA ILE A 174 19.42 -25.36 45.11
C ILE A 174 20.08 -24.89 43.80
N TYR A 175 21.31 -25.31 43.53
CA TYR A 175 22.01 -25.00 42.29
C TYR A 175 21.21 -25.45 41.06
N TYR A 176 20.71 -26.69 41.07
CA TYR A 176 19.88 -27.22 39.99
C TYR A 176 18.59 -26.41 39.80
N LEU A 177 17.93 -26.02 40.90
CA LEU A 177 16.74 -25.18 40.84
C LEU A 177 17.03 -23.80 40.22
N ILE A 178 18.15 -23.18 40.59
CA ILE A 178 18.59 -21.89 40.02
C ILE A 178 18.85 -22.02 38.52
N VAL A 179 19.59 -23.05 38.10
CA VAL A 179 19.88 -23.30 36.67
C VAL A 179 18.58 -23.49 35.90
N LYS A 180 17.61 -24.24 36.43
CA LYS A 180 16.29 -24.37 35.82
C LYS A 180 15.57 -23.04 35.67
N VAL A 181 15.51 -22.23 36.72
CA VAL A 181 14.87 -20.91 36.67
C VAL A 181 15.51 -20.03 35.59
N ILE A 182 16.83 -20.05 35.46
CA ILE A 182 17.55 -19.31 34.41
C ILE A 182 17.18 -19.83 33.03
N GLU A 183 17.20 -21.15 32.81
CA GLU A 183 16.86 -21.76 31.52
C GLU A 183 15.42 -21.44 31.07
N TYR A 184 14.46 -21.56 31.98
CA TYR A 184 13.07 -21.17 31.72
C TYR A 184 12.95 -19.68 31.41
N SER A 185 13.64 -18.82 32.17
CA SER A 185 13.62 -17.37 31.94
C SER A 185 14.17 -16.99 30.57
N VAL A 186 15.25 -17.65 30.13
CA VAL A 186 15.82 -17.44 28.78
C VAL A 186 14.85 -17.92 27.70
N ALA A 187 14.21 -19.07 27.88
CA ALA A 187 13.22 -19.58 26.92
C ALA A 187 12.03 -18.61 26.74
N VAL A 188 11.48 -18.11 27.86
CA VAL A 188 10.40 -17.11 27.84
C VAL A 188 10.86 -15.80 27.21
N PHE A 189 12.08 -15.34 27.50
CA PHE A 189 12.63 -14.13 26.89
C PHE A 189 12.75 -14.26 25.36
N LEU A 190 13.32 -15.36 24.87
CA LEU A 190 13.47 -15.59 23.43
C LEU A 190 12.12 -15.69 22.71
N PHE A 191 11.12 -16.31 23.34
CA PHE A 191 9.77 -16.37 22.79
C PHE A 191 9.12 -14.98 22.68
N ASN A 192 9.25 -14.14 23.72
CA ASN A 192 8.76 -12.77 23.69
C ASN A 192 9.48 -11.91 22.65
N LEU A 193 10.80 -12.06 22.53
CA LEU A 193 11.60 -11.38 21.50
C LEU A 193 11.13 -11.77 20.10
N PHE A 194 10.85 -13.06 19.87
CA PHE A 194 10.35 -13.58 18.61
C PHE A 194 8.95 -13.02 18.26
N LEU A 195 8.04 -12.95 19.23
CA LEU A 195 6.74 -12.30 19.05
C LEU A 195 6.89 -10.83 18.69
N TRP A 196 7.81 -10.12 19.33
CA TRP A 196 8.06 -8.71 19.06
C TRP A 196 8.59 -8.47 17.64
N PHE A 197 9.54 -9.28 17.18
CA PHE A 197 9.99 -9.23 15.79
C PHE A 197 8.87 -9.56 14.79
N SER A 198 8.02 -10.53 15.11
CA SER A 198 6.85 -10.84 14.29
C SER A 198 5.89 -9.65 14.20
N ILE A 199 5.65 -8.94 15.30
CA ILE A 199 4.82 -7.73 15.28
C ILE A 199 5.49 -6.60 14.49
N LEU A 200 6.80 -6.39 14.64
CA LEU A 200 7.51 -5.33 13.91
C LEU A 200 7.51 -5.55 12.39
N PHE A 201 7.85 -6.76 11.94
CA PHE A 201 7.96 -7.03 10.51
C PHE A 201 6.59 -7.12 9.81
N TYR A 202 5.53 -7.50 10.54
CA TYR A 202 4.21 -7.71 9.96
C TYR A 202 3.14 -6.71 10.40
N GLY A 203 3.43 -5.84 11.37
CA GLY A 203 2.50 -4.86 11.94
C GLY A 203 1.95 -3.88 10.91
N ASP A 204 2.82 -3.36 10.03
CA ASP A 204 2.40 -2.46 8.96
C ASP A 204 1.47 -3.15 7.95
N ARG A 205 1.64 -4.45 7.72
CA ARG A 205 0.74 -5.24 6.85
C ARG A 205 -0.56 -5.67 7.53
N LEU A 206 -0.59 -5.73 8.85
CA LEU A 206 -1.79 -6.03 9.65
C LEU A 206 -2.80 -4.88 9.67
N THR A 207 -2.38 -3.64 9.41
CA THR A 207 -3.27 -2.47 9.34
C THR A 207 -4.04 -2.34 8.03
N SER A 208 -3.65 -3.12 7.01
CA SER A 208 -4.38 -3.23 5.76
C SER A 208 -5.74 -3.92 5.99
N ARG A 209 -6.83 -3.21 5.68
CA ARG A 209 -8.21 -3.54 6.03
C ARG A 209 -8.73 -4.88 5.47
N THR A 210 -7.98 -5.49 4.54
CA THR A 210 -8.39 -6.70 3.80
C THR A 210 -7.50 -7.92 4.02
N THR A 211 -6.35 -7.79 4.69
CA THR A 211 -5.39 -8.89 4.82
C THR A 211 -5.37 -9.55 6.20
N ASN A 212 -5.87 -10.78 6.19
CA ASN A 212 -5.66 -11.90 7.12
C ASN A 212 -6.12 -11.73 8.58
N GLN A 213 -7.44 -11.79 8.75
CA GLN A 213 -8.12 -12.18 9.99
C GLN A 213 -7.48 -13.42 10.67
N PHE A 214 -6.95 -14.35 9.89
CA PHE A 214 -6.21 -15.52 10.38
C PHE A 214 -4.92 -15.15 11.13
N LEU A 215 -4.09 -14.26 10.59
CA LEU A 215 -2.83 -13.88 11.22
C LEU A 215 -3.09 -13.21 12.57
N ARG A 216 -4.12 -12.36 12.62
CA ARG A 216 -4.58 -11.72 13.85
C ARG A 216 -5.02 -12.76 14.89
N GLN A 217 -5.83 -13.75 14.50
CA GLN A 217 -6.25 -14.83 15.41
C GLN A 217 -5.06 -15.63 15.94
N VAL A 218 -4.09 -15.97 15.09
CA VAL A 218 -2.88 -16.69 15.52
C VAL A 218 -2.09 -15.87 16.54
N LEU A 219 -1.95 -14.56 16.31
CA LEU A 219 -1.22 -13.66 17.19
C LEU A 219 -1.95 -13.49 18.55
N GLU A 220 -3.28 -13.35 18.53
CA GLU A 220 -4.12 -13.30 19.73
C GLU A 220 -4.00 -14.61 20.55
N VAL A 221 -4.08 -15.78 19.90
CA VAL A 221 -3.92 -17.08 20.57
C VAL A 221 -2.51 -17.22 21.16
N SER A 222 -1.47 -16.79 20.42
CA SER A 222 -0.09 -16.88 20.90
C SER A 222 0.16 -16.01 22.14
N ILE A 223 -0.41 -14.79 22.17
CA ILE A 223 -0.38 -13.92 23.34
C ILE A 223 -1.10 -14.57 24.54
N ILE A 224 -2.27 -15.16 24.33
CA ILE A 224 -3.03 -15.83 25.40
C ILE A 224 -2.23 -17.01 25.97
N VAL A 225 -1.64 -17.85 25.13
CA VAL A 225 -0.80 -18.98 25.57
C VAL A 225 0.41 -18.48 26.38
N ASN A 226 1.03 -17.37 25.95
CA ASN A 226 2.13 -16.75 26.69
C ASN A 226 1.69 -16.31 28.09
N LEU A 227 0.56 -15.60 28.19
CA LEU A 227 0.01 -15.11 29.46
C LEU A 227 -0.36 -16.27 30.40
N ILE A 228 -0.99 -17.32 29.88
CA ILE A 228 -1.33 -18.51 30.68
C ILE A 228 -0.05 -19.17 31.19
N THR A 229 0.95 -19.33 30.33
CA THR A 229 2.24 -19.91 30.72
C THR A 229 2.86 -19.06 31.82
N TYR A 230 2.92 -17.74 31.66
CA TYR A 230 3.44 -16.85 32.69
C TYR A 230 2.71 -17.00 34.03
N SER A 231 1.38 -17.10 34.01
CA SER A 231 0.55 -17.24 35.22
C SER A 231 0.66 -18.59 35.96
N ILE A 232 1.13 -19.64 35.28
CA ILE A 232 1.33 -20.96 35.89
C ILE A 232 2.69 -21.01 36.61
N TYR A 233 3.68 -20.26 36.12
CA TYR A 233 5.05 -20.32 36.60
C TYR A 233 5.43 -19.19 37.58
N TYR A 234 4.61 -18.14 37.68
CA TYR A 234 4.78 -17.02 38.61
C TYR A 234 3.58 -16.93 39.57
#